data_AF-A0AA39U1A8-F1
#
_entry.id   AF-A0AA39U1A8-F1
#
_cell.length_a   1.000
_cell.length_b   1.000
_cell.length_c   1.000
_cell.angle_alpha   90.00
_cell.angle_beta   90.00
_cell.angle_gamma   90.00
#
_symmetry.space_group_name_H-M   'P 1'
#
loop_
_entity.id
_entity.type
_entity.pdbx_description
1 polymer ?
#
loop_
_entity_poly.entity_id
_entity_poly.type
_entity_poly.pdbx_seq_one_letter_code
_entity_poly.pdbx_strand_id
1 'polypeptide(L)'
;NKDLIEKALYLIRKRKAPTQFIWVKGHAGIEGNERADKQADQGRLEDFGDKLEVTIPDNFKVTGARLRGLPFKLLYVGTLNSYKKPVRATVKHKGIREDAQDEVERITGNRPTITMIYKGIRKAPIQNKVGDFIWKTIHDCNKCGSYFAHWKPEAQYCHCGELETIEHIVMRCEKSEQARVWDKIEKGWKALTKSEWPGISIGILRGIGSVQLGTAHKTFWYKILISETAWALWKARNERAIND
;
A
#
# COMPACT_ATOMS: atom_id res chain seq x y z
N ASN A 1 12.05 29.27 -0.29
CA ASN A 1 12.75 30.46 0.25
C ASN A 1 13.89 30.16 1.23
N LYS A 2 14.32 28.89 1.39
CA LYS A 2 15.40 28.52 2.32
C LYS A 2 16.70 29.30 2.04
N ASP A 3 17.11 29.34 0.78
CA ASP A 3 18.37 29.98 0.36
C ASP A 3 18.39 31.49 0.61
N LEU A 4 17.25 32.17 0.42
CA LEU A 4 17.12 33.61 0.70
C LEU A 4 17.20 33.91 2.20
N ILE A 5 16.60 33.06 3.04
CA ILE A 5 16.65 33.19 4.50
C ILE A 5 18.06 32.96 5.01
N GLU A 6 18.77 31.96 4.48
CA GLU A 6 20.18 31.72 4.84
C GLU A 6 21.07 32.92 4.50
N LYS A 7 20.89 33.51 3.31
CA LYS A 7 21.59 34.75 2.90
C LYS A 7 21.25 35.93 3.82
N ALA A 8 19.97 36.13 4.14
CA ALA A 8 19.54 37.20 5.03
C ALA A 8 20.13 37.05 6.44
N LEU A 9 20.10 35.84 7.01
CA LEU A 9 20.70 35.54 8.32
C LEU A 9 22.21 35.80 8.33
N TYR A 10 22.91 35.45 7.24
CA TYR A 10 24.33 35.78 7.08
C TYR A 10 24.58 37.29 7.16
N LEU A 11 23.85 38.07 6.36
CA LEU A 11 24.02 39.53 6.32
C LEU A 11 23.70 40.18 7.68
N ILE A 12 22.67 39.71 8.37
CA ILE A 12 22.29 40.21 9.71
C ILE A 12 23.39 39.91 10.73
N ARG A 13 23.89 38.67 10.80
CA ARG A 13 24.93 38.29 11.78
C ARG A 13 26.31 38.89 11.47
N LYS A 14 26.60 39.21 10.21
CA LYS A 14 27.85 39.90 9.81
C LYS A 14 27.90 41.34 10.34
N ARG A 15 26.75 41.97 10.56
CA ARG A 15 26.66 43.37 10.99
C ARG A 15 27.13 43.52 12.44
N LYS A 16 28.08 44.44 12.67
CA LYS A 16 28.63 44.70 14.01
C LYS A 16 27.80 45.66 14.85
N ALA A 17 26.97 46.50 14.21
CA ALA A 17 26.14 47.47 14.89
C ALA A 17 24.86 46.82 15.46
N PRO A 18 24.39 47.24 16.65
CA PRO A 18 23.08 46.84 17.18
C PRO A 18 21.98 47.09 16.13
N THR A 19 21.16 46.07 15.88
CA THR A 19 20.10 46.12 14.88
C THR A 19 18.80 45.70 15.53
N GLN A 20 17.77 46.53 15.40
CA GLN A 20 16.43 46.26 15.91
C GLN A 20 15.46 46.15 14.74
N PHE A 21 14.56 45.18 14.81
CA PHE A 21 13.48 45.02 13.84
C PHE A 21 12.18 45.48 14.51
N ILE A 22 11.54 46.47 13.90
CA ILE A 22 10.25 46.98 14.35
C ILE A 22 9.25 46.69 13.24
N TRP A 23 8.16 46.04 13.59
CA TRP A 23 7.04 45.88 12.66
C TRP A 23 6.17 47.13 12.70
N VAL A 24 5.87 47.68 11.52
CA VAL A 24 4.93 48.77 11.34
C VAL A 24 3.84 48.33 10.38
N LYS A 25 2.63 48.87 10.55
CA LYS A 25 1.49 48.56 9.69
C LYS A 25 1.68 49.27 8.34
N GLY A 26 1.54 48.53 7.24
CA GLY A 26 1.54 49.10 5.89
C GLY A 26 0.34 50.02 5.65
N HIS A 27 0.51 51.00 4.75
CA HIS A 27 -0.51 52.01 4.39
C HIS A 27 -1.07 52.79 5.59
N ALA A 28 -0.24 52.98 6.62
CA ALA A 28 -0.61 53.72 7.83
C ALA A 28 -0.18 55.20 7.77
N GLY A 29 0.33 55.68 6.64
CA GLY A 29 0.81 57.06 6.48
C GLY A 29 2.18 57.32 7.12
N ILE A 30 2.91 56.26 7.49
CA ILE A 30 4.27 56.37 8.04
C ILE A 30 5.22 56.66 6.87
N GLU A 31 5.70 57.90 6.79
CA GLU A 31 6.45 58.42 5.64
C GLU A 31 7.57 57.49 5.14
N GLY A 32 8.40 56.95 6.05
CA GLY A 32 9.48 56.04 5.69
C GLY A 32 9.00 54.71 5.10
N ASN A 33 7.90 54.15 5.62
CA ASN A 33 7.30 52.92 5.10
C ASN A 33 6.64 53.16 3.73
N GLU A 34 5.85 54.23 3.59
CA GLU A 34 5.18 54.57 2.32
C GLU A 34 6.20 54.85 1.20
N ARG A 35 7.35 55.46 1.51
CA ARG A 35 8.45 55.66 0.56
C ARG A 35 9.08 54.33 0.15
N ALA A 36 9.30 53.41 1.09
CA ALA A 36 9.84 52.08 0.80
C ALA A 36 8.88 51.25 -0.05
N ASP A 37 7.57 51.32 0.22
CA ASP A 37 6.53 50.66 -0.57
C ASP A 37 6.52 51.17 -2.02
N LYS A 38 6.59 52.49 -2.22
CA LYS A 38 6.71 53.09 -3.57
C LYS A 38 7.96 52.62 -4.31
N GLN A 39 9.10 52.53 -3.62
CA GLN A 39 10.34 52.02 -4.21
C GLN A 39 10.26 50.54 -4.58
N ALA A 40 9.62 49.72 -3.74
CA ALA A 40 9.40 48.30 -4.04
C ALA A 40 8.46 48.11 -5.24
N ASP A 41 7.42 48.93 -5.36
CA ASP A 41 6.49 48.91 -6.50
C ASP A 41 7.17 49.33 -7.81
N GLN A 42 8.08 50.32 -7.76
CA GLN A 42 8.93 50.70 -8.89
C GLN A 42 9.85 49.55 -9.29
N GLY A 43 10.57 48.97 -8.31
CA GLY A 43 11.49 47.86 -8.56
C GLY A 43 10.82 46.58 -9.07
N ARG A 44 9.51 46.38 -8.82
CA ARG A 44 8.73 45.27 -9.41
C ARG A 44 8.62 45.38 -10.93
N LEU A 45 8.62 46.60 -11.48
CA LEU A 45 8.47 46.87 -12.92
C LEU A 45 9.81 46.86 -13.66
N GLU A 46 10.92 46.92 -12.92
CA GLU A 46 12.27 46.88 -13.46
C GLU A 46 12.75 45.42 -13.56
N ASP A 47 13.28 45.04 -14.73
CA ASP A 47 13.87 43.71 -14.94
C ASP A 47 15.26 43.65 -14.30
N PHE A 48 15.29 43.54 -12.96
CA PHE A 48 16.53 43.34 -12.22
C PHE A 48 17.09 41.95 -12.49
N GLY A 49 17.93 41.84 -13.53
CA GLY A 49 18.76 40.68 -13.82
C GLY A 49 19.84 40.39 -12.75
N ASP A 50 20.05 41.30 -11.80
CA ASP A 50 21.04 41.15 -10.74
C ASP A 50 20.50 40.32 -9.59
N LYS A 51 20.68 39.00 -9.72
CA LYS A 51 20.63 38.09 -8.57
C LYS A 51 21.59 38.63 -7.52
N LEU A 52 21.08 38.93 -6.32
CA LEU A 52 21.91 39.23 -5.14
C LEU A 52 22.90 38.06 -4.90
N GLU A 53 24.13 38.24 -5.41
CA GLU A 53 25.23 37.28 -5.30
C GLU A 53 25.86 37.34 -3.90
N VAL A 54 25.06 36.94 -2.91
CA VAL A 54 25.54 36.75 -1.54
C VAL A 54 26.19 35.38 -1.44
N THR A 55 27.52 35.33 -1.46
CA THR A 55 28.29 34.11 -1.18
C THR A 55 28.42 33.95 0.33
N ILE A 56 27.86 32.88 0.87
CA ILE A 56 27.93 32.54 2.31
C ILE A 56 29.20 31.72 2.53
N PRO A 57 30.16 32.19 3.35
CA PRO A 57 31.35 31.42 3.71
C PRO A 57 30.98 30.10 4.39
N ASP A 58 31.76 29.04 4.16
CA ASP A 58 31.45 27.69 4.65
C ASP A 58 31.40 27.60 6.18
N ASN A 59 32.22 28.40 6.88
CA ASN A 59 32.18 28.47 8.35
C ASN A 59 30.86 29.05 8.91
N PHE A 60 30.03 29.68 8.06
CA PHE A 60 28.72 30.18 8.42
C PHE A 60 27.59 29.21 8.04
N LYS A 61 27.86 28.24 7.16
CA LYS A 61 26.93 27.16 6.85
C LYS A 61 26.89 26.20 8.04
N VAL A 62 25.96 26.43 8.96
CA VAL A 62 25.72 25.50 10.06
C VAL A 62 25.20 24.18 9.46
N THR A 63 26.07 23.20 9.33
CA THR A 63 25.68 21.86 8.89
C THR A 63 25.13 21.08 10.07
N GLY A 64 23.85 20.72 10.00
CA GLY A 64 23.19 19.90 11.00
C GLY A 64 22.24 20.67 11.91
N ALA A 65 21.65 19.95 12.86
CA ALA A 65 20.59 20.46 13.71
C ALA A 65 20.99 20.34 15.18
N ARG A 66 20.82 21.39 15.97
CA ARG A 66 21.15 21.36 17.41
C ARG A 66 20.09 20.56 18.16
N LEU A 67 20.37 19.29 18.43
CA LEU A 67 19.43 18.34 19.06
C LEU A 67 18.80 18.87 20.36
N ARG A 68 19.58 19.55 21.20
CA ARG A 68 19.10 20.12 22.47
C ARG A 68 17.97 21.15 22.30
N GLY A 69 17.95 21.86 21.17
CA GLY A 69 16.93 22.90 20.89
C GLY A 69 15.87 22.45 19.89
N LEU A 70 15.90 21.17 19.47
CA LEU A 70 14.97 20.70 18.45
C LEU A 70 13.70 20.14 19.09
N PRO A 71 12.53 20.75 18.84
CA PRO A 71 11.27 20.17 19.28
C PRO A 71 11.03 18.83 18.57
N PHE A 72 10.47 17.87 19.31
CA PHE A 72 10.18 16.52 18.82
C PHE A 72 9.41 16.51 17.48
N LYS A 73 8.49 17.46 17.28
CA LYS A 73 7.73 17.62 16.03
C LYS A 73 8.64 17.81 14.80
N LEU A 74 9.70 18.61 14.92
CA LEU A 74 10.66 18.82 13.83
C LEU A 74 11.54 17.60 13.61
N LEU A 75 11.94 16.90 14.67
CA LEU A 75 12.65 15.61 14.56
C LEU A 75 11.78 14.58 13.84
N TYR A 76 10.53 14.42 14.25
CA TYR A 76 9.59 13.45 13.68
C TYR A 76 9.32 13.72 12.20
N VAL A 77 9.01 14.96 11.83
CA VAL A 77 8.81 15.35 10.42
C VAL A 77 10.09 15.16 9.61
N GLY A 78 11.25 15.54 10.17
CA GLY A 78 12.55 15.35 9.53
C GLY A 78 12.86 13.87 9.26
N THR A 79 12.63 13.00 10.25
CA THR A 79 12.82 11.55 10.12
C THR A 79 11.85 10.95 9.11
N LEU A 80 10.57 11.32 9.13
CA LEU A 80 9.60 10.86 8.13
C LEU A 80 10.01 11.26 6.71
N ASN A 81 10.44 12.49 6.52
CA ASN A 81 10.85 13.00 5.21
C ASN A 81 12.19 12.40 4.74
N SER A 82 13.07 12.02 5.67
CA SER A 82 14.37 11.39 5.37
C SER A 82 14.27 9.87 5.21
N TYR A 83 13.22 9.26 5.76
CA TYR A 83 13.00 7.82 5.70
C TYR A 83 12.58 7.42 4.28
N LYS A 84 13.55 6.94 3.50
CA LYS A 84 13.28 6.21 2.27
C LYS A 84 12.78 4.82 2.64
N LYS A 85 11.47 4.60 2.54
CA LYS A 85 10.87 3.27 2.72
C LYS A 85 11.63 2.30 1.82
N PRO A 86 12.24 1.21 2.33
CA PRO A 86 12.88 0.24 1.47
C PRO A 86 11.83 -0.24 0.46
N VAL A 87 12.20 -0.28 -0.82
CA VAL A 87 11.36 -0.86 -1.86
C VAL A 87 11.22 -2.34 -1.52
N ARG A 88 10.19 -2.69 -0.76
CA ARG A 88 9.78 -4.09 -0.61
C ARG A 88 9.45 -4.56 -2.03
N ALA A 89 10.08 -5.64 -2.47
CA ALA A 89 9.95 -6.15 -3.83
C ALA A 89 8.47 -6.28 -4.23
N THR A 90 7.95 -5.26 -4.91
CA THR A 90 6.59 -5.21 -5.45
C THR A 90 6.38 -6.24 -6.57
N VAL A 91 7.49 -6.84 -7.03
CA VAL A 91 7.55 -7.81 -8.14
C VAL A 91 6.69 -9.05 -7.85
N LYS A 92 6.71 -9.59 -6.61
CA LYS A 92 5.87 -10.75 -6.25
C LYS A 92 4.37 -10.45 -6.35
N HIS A 93 3.94 -9.23 -6.03
CA HIS A 93 2.52 -8.86 -6.06
C HIS A 93 1.99 -8.59 -7.47
N LYS A 94 2.88 -8.22 -8.42
CA LYS A 94 2.46 -7.96 -9.80
C LYS A 94 1.97 -9.26 -10.47
N GLY A 95 2.78 -10.32 -10.40
CA GLY A 95 2.41 -11.63 -10.96
C GLY A 95 1.15 -12.24 -10.33
N ILE A 96 0.97 -12.09 -9.01
CA ILE A 96 -0.23 -12.59 -8.31
C ILE A 96 -1.52 -11.88 -8.77
N ARG A 97 -1.45 -10.58 -9.04
CA ARG A 97 -2.60 -9.79 -9.51
C ARG A 97 -2.91 -10.10 -10.97
N GLU A 98 -1.89 -10.24 -11.80
CA GLU A 98 -2.01 -10.61 -13.21
C GLU A 98 -2.65 -12.00 -13.34
N ASP A 99 -2.16 -12.99 -12.58
CA ASP A 99 -2.75 -14.34 -12.49
C ASP A 99 -4.25 -14.30 -12.14
N ALA A 100 -4.64 -13.46 -11.17
CA ALA A 100 -6.05 -13.30 -10.82
C ALA A 100 -6.89 -12.65 -11.94
N GLN A 101 -6.31 -11.72 -12.71
CA GLN A 101 -7.00 -11.11 -13.86
C GLN A 101 -7.13 -12.08 -15.02
N ASP A 102 -6.06 -12.79 -15.34
CA ASP A 102 -5.98 -13.73 -16.46
C ASP A 102 -6.95 -14.91 -16.25
N GLU A 103 -7.01 -15.46 -15.03
CA GLU A 103 -7.92 -16.56 -14.72
C GLU A 103 -9.40 -16.12 -14.73
N VAL A 104 -9.72 -14.91 -14.25
CA VAL A 104 -11.09 -14.38 -14.34
C VAL A 104 -11.48 -14.09 -15.78
N GLU A 105 -10.57 -13.56 -16.59
CA GLU A 105 -10.75 -13.35 -18.02
C GLU A 105 -11.01 -14.68 -18.73
N ARG A 106 -10.24 -15.72 -18.42
CA ARG A 106 -10.42 -17.08 -18.97
C ARG A 106 -11.81 -17.64 -18.75
N ILE A 107 -12.40 -17.45 -17.56
CA ILE A 107 -13.73 -18.03 -17.24
C ILE A 107 -14.91 -17.13 -17.63
N THR A 108 -14.73 -15.81 -17.65
CA THR A 108 -15.83 -14.85 -17.86
C THR A 108 -15.79 -14.16 -19.23
N GLY A 109 -14.67 -14.26 -19.95
CA GLY A 109 -14.38 -13.48 -21.15
C GLY A 109 -14.06 -12.01 -20.90
N ASN A 110 -14.08 -11.54 -19.64
CA ASN A 110 -13.90 -10.14 -19.29
C ASN A 110 -12.75 -9.96 -18.29
N ARG A 111 -11.72 -9.22 -18.68
CA ARG A 111 -10.60 -8.90 -17.79
C ARG A 111 -11.03 -7.92 -16.69
N PRO A 112 -11.02 -8.30 -15.40
CA PRO A 112 -11.40 -7.39 -14.33
C PRO A 112 -10.30 -6.36 -14.07
N THR A 113 -10.67 -5.17 -13.60
CA THR A 113 -9.69 -4.26 -13.02
C THR A 113 -9.29 -4.71 -11.62
N ILE A 114 -8.06 -4.39 -11.19
CA ILE A 114 -7.59 -4.67 -9.82
C ILE A 114 -8.57 -4.08 -8.77
N THR A 115 -9.10 -2.89 -9.04
CA THR A 115 -10.09 -2.24 -8.17
C THR A 115 -11.39 -3.06 -8.06
N MET A 116 -11.85 -3.69 -9.13
CA MET A 116 -13.04 -4.57 -9.10
C MET A 116 -12.79 -5.81 -8.25
N ILE A 117 -11.61 -6.42 -8.33
CA ILE A 117 -11.23 -7.57 -7.49
C ILE A 117 -11.33 -7.17 -6.02
N TYR A 118 -10.71 -6.06 -5.62
CA TYR A 118 -10.70 -5.62 -4.22
C TYR A 118 -12.06 -5.15 -3.71
N LYS A 119 -12.84 -4.43 -4.52
CA LYS A 119 -14.21 -4.05 -4.12
C LYS A 119 -15.12 -5.27 -4.05
N GLY A 120 -14.92 -6.25 -4.92
CA GLY A 120 -15.76 -7.45 -5.01
C GLY A 120 -15.68 -8.34 -3.78
N ILE A 121 -14.50 -8.51 -3.19
CA ILE A 121 -14.33 -9.34 -1.97
C ILE A 121 -14.93 -8.70 -0.71
N ARG A 122 -15.37 -7.43 -0.79
CA ARG A 122 -16.04 -6.68 0.29
C ARG A 122 -17.56 -6.59 0.10
N LYS A 123 -18.10 -7.23 -0.94
CA LYS A 123 -19.53 -7.22 -1.27
C LYS A 123 -20.13 -8.59 -1.08
N ALA A 124 -21.44 -8.62 -0.84
CA ALA A 124 -22.22 -9.85 -0.88
C ALA A 124 -21.99 -10.60 -2.21
N PRO A 125 -21.93 -11.94 -2.19
CA PRO A 125 -22.25 -12.80 -1.05
C PRO A 125 -21.07 -13.14 -0.12
N ILE A 126 -19.90 -12.55 -0.32
CA ILE A 126 -18.69 -12.92 0.43
C ILE A 126 -18.74 -12.29 1.83
N GLN A 127 -18.62 -13.12 2.87
CA GLN A 127 -18.55 -12.64 4.25
C GLN A 127 -17.25 -11.88 4.51
N ASN A 128 -17.29 -10.83 5.34
CA ASN A 128 -16.12 -9.97 5.60
C ASN A 128 -14.86 -10.74 6.03
N LYS A 129 -15.00 -11.74 6.91
CA LYS A 129 -13.89 -12.59 7.37
C LYS A 129 -13.25 -13.40 6.24
N VAL A 130 -14.07 -13.88 5.30
CA VAL A 130 -13.62 -14.62 4.11
C VAL A 130 -12.98 -13.66 3.12
N GLY A 131 -13.55 -12.46 2.96
CA GLY A 131 -12.95 -11.37 2.19
C GLY A 131 -11.57 -10.97 2.71
N ASP A 132 -11.36 -10.91 4.02
CA ASP A 132 -10.04 -10.65 4.62
C ASP A 132 -9.04 -11.78 4.35
N PHE A 133 -9.48 -13.04 4.40
CA PHE A 133 -8.67 -14.19 4.03
C PHE A 133 -8.23 -14.14 2.55
N ILE A 134 -9.17 -13.85 1.64
CA ILE A 134 -8.86 -13.70 0.22
C ILE A 134 -7.94 -12.50 0.00
N TRP A 135 -8.18 -11.38 0.68
CA TRP A 135 -7.29 -10.22 0.61
C TRP A 135 -5.85 -10.57 1.01
N LYS A 136 -5.67 -11.31 2.11
CA LYS A 136 -4.34 -11.80 2.53
C LYS A 136 -3.74 -12.77 1.51
N THR A 137 -4.57 -13.57 0.83
CA THR A 137 -4.13 -14.48 -0.24
C THR A 137 -3.64 -13.73 -1.47
N ILE A 138 -4.29 -12.62 -1.84
CA ILE A 138 -3.83 -11.75 -2.94
C ILE A 138 -2.52 -11.05 -2.59
N HIS A 139 -2.30 -10.76 -1.30
CA HIS A 139 -1.11 -10.06 -0.81
C HIS A 139 -0.04 -11.01 -0.27
N ASP A 140 -0.18 -12.33 -0.41
CA ASP A 140 0.75 -13.31 0.15
C ASP A 140 1.11 -13.04 1.63
N CYS A 141 0.11 -12.62 2.41
CA CYS A 141 0.23 -12.20 3.81
C CYS A 141 -0.39 -13.20 4.79
N ASN A 142 -0.69 -14.41 4.32
CA ASN A 142 -1.10 -15.49 5.20
C ASN A 142 0.13 -16.04 5.94
N LYS A 143 -0.06 -16.40 7.21
CA LYS A 143 1.00 -16.95 8.06
C LYS A 143 1.20 -18.43 7.74
N CYS A 144 1.89 -18.73 6.65
CA CYS A 144 2.30 -20.08 6.21
C CYS A 144 3.62 -20.02 5.44
N GLY A 145 4.27 -21.17 5.27
CA GLY A 145 5.40 -21.31 4.37
C GLY A 145 6.58 -20.40 4.71
N SER A 146 7.01 -19.63 3.71
CA SER A 146 8.16 -18.71 3.82
C SER A 146 8.02 -17.67 4.93
N TYR A 147 6.81 -17.39 5.43
CA TYR A 147 6.62 -16.53 6.60
C TYR A 147 7.38 -17.06 7.84
N PHE A 148 7.47 -18.37 8.00
CA PHE A 148 8.12 -19.02 9.14
C PHE A 148 9.62 -19.28 8.93
N ALA A 149 10.12 -19.15 7.69
CA ALA A 149 11.47 -19.57 7.30
C ALA A 149 12.60 -19.00 8.16
N HIS A 150 12.44 -17.77 8.69
CA HIS A 150 13.50 -17.08 9.43
C HIS A 150 13.51 -17.35 10.93
N TRP A 151 12.44 -17.88 11.51
CA TRP A 151 12.30 -17.98 12.97
C TRP A 151 11.73 -19.32 13.46
N LYS A 152 11.05 -20.07 12.59
CA LYS A 152 10.57 -21.43 12.83
C LYS A 152 10.63 -22.25 11.54
N PRO A 153 11.83 -22.58 11.03
CA PRO A 153 12.00 -23.19 9.71
C PRO A 153 11.19 -24.47 9.53
N GLU A 154 11.01 -25.29 10.56
CA GLU A 154 10.20 -26.50 10.51
C GLU A 154 8.72 -26.22 10.20
N ALA A 155 8.19 -25.06 10.59
CA ALA A 155 6.81 -24.65 10.34
C ALA A 155 6.58 -24.07 8.93
N GLN A 156 7.61 -24.04 8.07
CA GLN A 156 7.45 -23.65 6.67
C GLN A 156 6.83 -24.77 5.81
N TYR A 157 6.89 -26.02 6.28
CA TYR A 157 6.43 -27.18 5.53
C TYR A 157 5.04 -27.62 6.00
N CYS A 158 4.25 -28.13 5.06
CA CYS A 158 3.01 -28.81 5.38
C CYS A 158 3.33 -30.22 5.91
N HIS A 159 2.38 -30.86 6.59
CA HIS A 159 2.52 -32.25 7.08
C HIS A 159 2.70 -33.29 5.97
N CYS A 160 2.47 -32.93 4.71
CA CYS A 160 2.81 -33.77 3.56
C CYS A 160 4.27 -33.64 3.11
N GLY A 161 5.05 -32.73 3.71
CA GLY A 161 6.46 -32.47 3.39
C GLY A 161 6.72 -31.37 2.35
N GLU A 162 5.69 -30.84 1.68
CA GLU A 162 5.85 -29.75 0.71
C GLU A 162 5.88 -28.37 1.38
N LEU A 163 6.44 -27.37 0.68
CA LEU A 163 6.39 -25.97 1.13
C LEU A 163 4.94 -25.51 1.26
N GLU A 164 4.60 -25.00 2.45
CA GLU A 164 3.22 -24.67 2.75
C GLU A 164 2.80 -23.33 2.13
N THR A 165 2.00 -23.39 1.09
CA THR A 165 1.39 -22.21 0.46
C THR A 165 -0.14 -22.33 0.47
N ILE A 166 -0.85 -21.22 0.27
CA ILE A 166 -2.32 -21.26 0.14
C ILE A 166 -2.74 -22.12 -1.05
N GLU A 167 -2.01 -22.02 -2.16
CA GLU A 167 -2.26 -22.86 -3.33
C GLU A 167 -2.05 -24.33 -2.99
N HIS A 168 -0.96 -24.68 -2.30
CA HIS A 168 -0.73 -26.05 -1.85
C HIS A 168 -1.90 -26.53 -0.98
N ILE A 169 -2.25 -25.82 0.10
CA ILE A 169 -3.29 -26.24 1.05
C ILE A 169 -4.66 -26.43 0.38
N VAL A 170 -5.05 -25.48 -0.46
CA VAL A 170 -6.41 -25.40 -1.02
C VAL A 170 -6.55 -26.25 -2.30
N MET A 171 -5.49 -26.42 -3.09
CA MET A 171 -5.58 -27.00 -4.44
C MET A 171 -4.75 -28.28 -4.64
N ARG A 172 -3.75 -28.57 -3.80
CA ARG A 172 -2.79 -29.67 -4.08
C ARG A 172 -2.60 -30.65 -2.94
N CYS A 173 -2.75 -30.21 -1.69
CA CYS A 173 -2.39 -31.00 -0.52
C CYS A 173 -3.25 -32.26 -0.38
N GLU A 174 -2.61 -33.42 -0.36
CA GLU A 174 -3.29 -34.71 -0.18
C GLU A 174 -3.86 -34.85 1.24
N LYS A 175 -3.10 -34.38 2.24
CA LYS A 175 -3.50 -34.44 3.66
C LYS A 175 -4.70 -33.55 3.99
N SER A 176 -5.04 -32.57 3.15
CA SER A 176 -6.22 -31.73 3.34
C SER A 176 -7.50 -32.35 2.77
N GLU A 177 -7.42 -33.52 2.10
CA GLU A 177 -8.51 -34.13 1.34
C GLU A 177 -9.19 -33.16 0.36
N GLN A 178 -8.50 -32.10 -0.07
CA GLN A 178 -9.10 -31.00 -0.83
C GLN A 178 -9.75 -31.49 -2.13
N ALA A 179 -9.15 -32.49 -2.81
CA ALA A 179 -9.70 -33.07 -4.02
C ALA A 179 -11.11 -33.66 -3.80
N ARG A 180 -11.33 -34.36 -2.68
CA ARG A 180 -12.65 -34.92 -2.32
C ARG A 180 -13.65 -33.80 -2.00
N VAL A 181 -13.18 -32.73 -1.37
CA VAL A 181 -14.04 -31.57 -1.07
C VAL A 181 -14.47 -30.87 -2.36
N TRP A 182 -13.55 -30.62 -3.30
CA TRP A 182 -13.87 -29.98 -4.57
C TRP A 182 -14.76 -30.84 -5.47
N ASP A 183 -14.59 -32.17 -5.49
CA ASP A 183 -15.52 -33.08 -6.18
C ASP A 183 -16.96 -32.94 -5.67
N LYS A 184 -17.14 -32.83 -4.34
CA LYS A 184 -18.47 -32.57 -3.75
C LYS A 184 -19.02 -31.20 -4.14
N ILE A 185 -18.17 -30.17 -4.16
CA ILE A 185 -18.57 -28.81 -4.58
C ILE A 185 -18.98 -28.79 -6.05
N GLU A 186 -18.24 -29.48 -6.93
CA GLU A 186 -18.57 -29.60 -8.34
C GLU A 186 -19.93 -30.29 -8.54
N LYS A 187 -20.17 -31.41 -7.84
CA LYS A 187 -21.47 -32.10 -7.87
C LYS A 187 -22.60 -31.21 -7.37
N GLY A 188 -22.37 -30.48 -6.27
CA GLY A 188 -23.32 -29.50 -5.74
C GLY A 188 -23.61 -28.36 -6.72
N TRP A 189 -22.60 -27.84 -7.40
CA TRP A 189 -22.76 -26.82 -8.44
C TRP A 189 -23.64 -27.30 -9.59
N LYS A 190 -23.38 -28.50 -10.12
CA LYS A 190 -24.16 -29.09 -11.22
C LYS A 190 -25.62 -29.27 -10.81
N ALA A 191 -25.87 -29.72 -9.58
CA ALA A 191 -27.23 -29.86 -9.04
C ALA A 191 -27.97 -28.52 -8.90
N LEU A 192 -27.30 -27.47 -8.40
CA LEU A 192 -27.91 -26.16 -8.15
C LEU A 192 -28.13 -25.34 -9.42
N THR A 193 -27.17 -25.36 -10.34
CA THR A 193 -27.12 -24.42 -11.48
C THR A 193 -27.43 -25.06 -12.83
N LYS A 194 -27.50 -26.40 -12.89
CA LYS A 194 -27.70 -27.18 -14.12
C LYS A 194 -26.71 -26.77 -15.23
N SER A 195 -25.49 -26.43 -14.85
CA SER A 195 -24.46 -25.90 -15.74
C SER A 195 -23.13 -26.60 -15.50
N GLU A 196 -22.28 -26.60 -16.51
CA GLU A 196 -20.91 -27.09 -16.37
C GLU A 196 -20.13 -26.32 -15.30
N TRP A 197 -19.23 -27.02 -14.63
CA TRP A 197 -18.39 -26.45 -13.60
C TRP A 197 -17.28 -25.60 -14.24
N PRO A 198 -17.18 -24.29 -13.92
CA PRO A 198 -16.14 -23.43 -14.51
C PRO A 198 -14.71 -23.79 -14.09
N GLY A 199 -14.54 -24.73 -13.15
CA GLY A 199 -13.26 -25.06 -12.54
C GLY A 199 -12.91 -24.11 -11.40
N ILE A 200 -11.77 -24.41 -10.77
CA ILE A 200 -11.17 -23.57 -9.74
C ILE A 200 -9.65 -23.56 -9.92
N SER A 201 -9.05 -22.41 -9.67
CA SER A 201 -7.60 -22.21 -9.59
C SER A 201 -7.28 -21.21 -8.47
N ILE A 202 -6.01 -21.09 -8.10
CA ILE A 202 -5.61 -20.07 -7.12
C ILE A 202 -5.88 -18.66 -7.65
N GLY A 203 -5.71 -18.43 -8.96
CA GLY A 203 -6.05 -17.17 -9.63
C GLY A 203 -7.55 -16.86 -9.53
N ILE A 204 -8.42 -17.86 -9.73
CA ILE A 204 -9.86 -17.69 -9.50
C ILE A 204 -10.17 -17.34 -8.04
N LEU A 205 -9.56 -18.01 -7.06
CA LEU A 205 -9.79 -17.68 -5.65
C LEU A 205 -9.37 -16.23 -5.35
N ARG A 206 -8.24 -15.78 -5.90
CA ARG A 206 -7.76 -14.39 -5.79
C ARG A 206 -8.69 -13.40 -6.48
N GLY A 207 -9.27 -13.77 -7.62
CA GLY A 207 -10.15 -12.93 -8.44
C GLY A 207 -11.65 -13.04 -8.13
N ILE A 208 -12.04 -13.90 -7.19
CA ILE A 208 -13.43 -14.36 -6.98
C ILE A 208 -14.45 -13.22 -6.80
N GLY A 209 -14.04 -12.13 -6.16
CA GLY A 209 -14.89 -10.95 -5.94
C GLY A 209 -15.39 -10.32 -7.24
N SER A 210 -14.61 -10.41 -8.32
CA SER A 210 -14.90 -9.81 -9.62
C SER A 210 -15.59 -10.74 -10.62
N VAL A 211 -15.70 -12.04 -10.31
CA VAL A 211 -16.30 -13.03 -11.21
C VAL A 211 -17.78 -12.72 -11.47
N GLN A 212 -18.20 -12.87 -12.73
CA GLN A 212 -19.58 -12.76 -13.20
C GLN A 212 -19.84 -13.88 -14.22
N LEU A 213 -20.77 -14.78 -13.91
CA LEU A 213 -21.07 -15.98 -14.69
C LEU A 213 -22.47 -15.91 -15.27
N GLY A 214 -22.68 -15.15 -16.35
CA GLY A 214 -23.91 -15.11 -17.16
C GLY A 214 -25.18 -14.64 -16.43
N THR A 215 -25.60 -15.34 -15.37
CA THR A 215 -26.73 -15.00 -14.51
C THR A 215 -26.27 -14.62 -13.10
N ALA A 216 -27.07 -13.79 -12.41
CA ALA A 216 -26.83 -13.42 -11.02
C ALA A 216 -26.83 -14.64 -10.09
N HIS A 217 -27.70 -15.63 -10.34
CA HIS A 217 -27.80 -16.86 -9.56
C HIS A 217 -26.52 -17.72 -9.64
N LYS A 218 -25.99 -17.95 -10.85
CA LYS A 218 -24.73 -18.68 -11.04
C LYS A 218 -23.57 -17.95 -10.38
N THR A 219 -23.50 -16.64 -10.59
CA THR A 219 -22.46 -15.78 -9.99
C THR A 219 -22.48 -15.85 -8.47
N PHE A 220 -23.67 -15.78 -7.87
CA PHE A 220 -23.87 -15.83 -6.42
C PHE A 220 -23.36 -17.14 -5.83
N TRP A 221 -23.85 -18.27 -6.35
CA TRP A 221 -23.45 -19.58 -5.83
C TRP A 221 -21.97 -19.87 -6.06
N TYR A 222 -21.42 -19.46 -7.20
CA TYR A 222 -20.00 -19.69 -7.50
C TYR A 222 -19.10 -18.97 -6.50
N LYS A 223 -19.42 -17.71 -6.19
CA LYS A 223 -18.70 -16.92 -5.18
C LYS A 223 -18.78 -17.58 -3.81
N ILE A 224 -19.97 -18.03 -3.38
CA ILE A 224 -20.14 -18.68 -2.08
C ILE A 224 -19.36 -19.99 -2.02
N LEU A 225 -19.61 -20.90 -2.95
CA LEU A 225 -19.04 -22.25 -2.92
C LEU A 225 -17.52 -22.20 -2.91
N ILE A 226 -16.90 -21.36 -3.73
CA ILE A 226 -15.44 -21.25 -3.77
C ILE A 226 -14.88 -20.59 -2.52
N SER A 227 -15.41 -19.41 -2.15
CA SER A 227 -14.83 -18.62 -1.07
C SER A 227 -14.99 -19.30 0.29
N GLU A 228 -16.15 -19.88 0.58
CA GLU A 228 -16.41 -20.60 1.84
C GLU A 228 -15.65 -21.92 1.91
N THR A 229 -15.52 -22.65 0.80
CA THR A 229 -14.76 -23.91 0.78
C THR A 229 -13.27 -23.66 1.01
N ALA A 230 -12.68 -22.69 0.31
CA ALA A 230 -11.28 -22.34 0.51
C ALA A 230 -11.02 -21.87 1.95
N TRP A 231 -11.95 -21.09 2.52
CA TRP A 231 -11.87 -20.68 3.91
C TRP A 231 -11.99 -21.86 4.90
N ALA A 232 -12.90 -22.80 4.64
CA ALA A 232 -13.06 -24.00 5.47
C ALA A 232 -11.80 -24.89 5.43
N LEU A 233 -11.21 -25.11 4.26
CA LEU A 233 -9.95 -25.85 4.10
C LEU A 233 -8.81 -25.18 4.87
N TRP A 234 -8.70 -23.86 4.78
CA TRP A 234 -7.71 -23.09 5.52
C TRP A 234 -7.91 -23.19 7.04
N LYS A 235 -9.16 -23.10 7.53
CA LYS A 235 -9.46 -23.29 8.96
C LYS A 235 -9.10 -24.69 9.44
N ALA A 236 -9.46 -25.73 8.69
CA ALA A 236 -9.12 -27.11 9.03
C ALA A 236 -7.60 -27.32 9.09
N ARG A 237 -6.84 -26.68 8.18
CA ARG A 237 -5.38 -26.66 8.27
C ARG A 237 -4.88 -25.98 9.54
N ASN A 238 -5.44 -24.82 9.92
CA ASN A 238 -5.00 -24.12 11.12
C ASN A 238 -5.29 -24.91 12.39
N GLU A 239 -6.41 -25.61 12.43
CA GLU A 239 -6.76 -26.49 13.55
C GLU A 239 -5.74 -27.62 13.71
N ARG A 240 -5.34 -28.28 12.61
CA ARG A 240 -4.25 -29.27 12.63
C ARG A 240 -2.94 -28.67 13.12
N ALA A 241 -2.52 -27.54 12.55
CA ALA A 241 -1.25 -26.90 12.87
C ALA A 241 -1.15 -26.32 14.30
N ILE A 242 -2.28 -26.15 15.01
CA ILE A 242 -2.31 -25.68 16.40
C ILE A 242 -2.38 -26.86 17.38
N ASN A 243 -3.06 -27.93 17.00
CA ASN A 243 -3.29 -29.10 17.85
C ASN A 243 -2.18 -30.16 17.76
N ASP A 244 -1.34 -30.10 16.72
CA ASP A 244 -0.09 -30.86 16.60
C ASP A 244 1.06 -30.18 17.36
#